data_AF-A0A6M3M057-F1
#
_entry.id   AF-A0A6M3M057-F1
#
_cell.length_a   1.000
_cell.length_b   1.000
_cell.length_c   1.000
_cell.angle_alpha   90.00
_cell.angle_beta   90.00
_cell.angle_gamma   90.00
#
_symmetry.space_group_name_H-M   'P 1'
#
loop_
_entity.id
_entity.type
_entity.pdbx_description
1 polymer ?
#
loop_
_entity_poly.entity_id
_entity_poly.type
_entity_poly.pdbx_seq_one_letter_code
_entity_poly.pdbx_strand_id
1 'polypeptide(L)'
;MIKEKRTIVVERLFQFWLDIMGKNPKRTVLSTKRRRKIEDRLKEGWDDPERMIRDAIKGCYHSDFHMGRGRHSSRRKTYNDLELICRDAEHVEAFVERYDEHQKQHAQHLTDDQAYPWEGRTKSGTRH
;
A
#
# COMPACT_ATOMS: atom_id res chain seq x y z
N MET A 1 -12.33 -0.56 -28.66
CA MET A 1 -11.82 0.54 -27.81
C MET A 1 -11.89 0.26 -26.30
N ILE A 2 -12.93 -0.36 -25.74
CA ILE A 2 -13.00 -0.66 -24.28
C ILE A 2 -11.99 -1.72 -23.82
N LYS A 3 -11.78 -2.77 -24.62
CA LYS A 3 -10.86 -3.88 -24.29
C LYS A 3 -9.40 -3.42 -24.19
N GLU A 4 -8.99 -2.53 -25.09
CA GLU A 4 -7.63 -1.99 -25.16
C GLU A 4 -7.31 -1.08 -23.96
N LYS A 5 -8.22 -0.17 -23.61
CA LYS A 5 -8.10 0.65 -22.40
C LYS A 5 -7.94 -0.23 -21.15
N ARG A 6 -8.70 -1.32 -21.04
CA ARG A 6 -8.59 -2.25 -19.91
C ARG A 6 -7.23 -2.95 -19.84
N THR A 7 -6.69 -3.39 -20.99
CA THR A 7 -5.33 -3.99 -21.04
C THR A 7 -4.28 -3.02 -20.49
N ILE A 8 -4.34 -1.76 -20.90
CA ILE A 8 -3.42 -0.71 -20.44
C ILE A 8 -3.52 -0.53 -18.91
N VAL A 9 -4.73 -0.51 -18.36
CA VAL A 9 -4.94 -0.36 -16.91
C VAL A 9 -4.37 -1.55 -16.13
N VAL A 10 -4.60 -2.77 -16.61
CA VAL A 10 -4.06 -3.98 -15.97
C VAL A 10 -2.53 -3.96 -15.94
N GLU A 11 -1.90 -3.57 -17.05
CA GLU A 11 -0.44 -3.47 -17.15
C GLU A 11 0.14 -2.38 -16.24
N ARG A 12 -0.54 -1.22 -16.14
CA ARG A 12 -0.16 -0.15 -15.21
C ARG A 12 -0.25 -0.59 -13.76
N LEU A 13 -1.32 -1.28 -13.37
CA LEU A 13 -1.47 -1.81 -12.00
C LEU A 13 -0.44 -2.89 -11.68
N PHE A 14 -0.13 -3.75 -12.65
CA PHE A 14 0.94 -4.74 -12.51
C PHE A 14 2.31 -4.09 -12.33
N GLN A 15 2.65 -3.09 -13.15
CA GLN A 15 3.91 -2.37 -13.04
C GLN A 15 4.01 -1.63 -11.70
N PHE A 16 2.93 -0.95 -11.29
CA PHE A 16 2.87 -0.26 -10.00
C PHE A 16 3.13 -1.23 -8.82
N TRP A 17 2.56 -2.43 -8.88
CA TRP A 17 2.82 -3.47 -7.89
C TRP A 17 4.28 -3.94 -7.91
N LEU A 18 4.91 -4.09 -9.07
CA LEU A 18 6.33 -4.43 -9.16
C LEU A 18 7.18 -3.37 -8.47
N ASP A 19 6.92 -2.09 -8.75
CA ASP A 19 7.69 -0.96 -8.25
C ASP A 19 7.57 -0.85 -6.73
N ILE A 20 6.35 -0.83 -6.21
CA ILE A 20 6.09 -0.70 -4.76
C ILE A 20 6.63 -1.88 -3.97
N MET A 21 6.56 -3.09 -4.53
CA MET A 21 7.01 -4.30 -3.85
C MET A 21 8.48 -4.64 -4.10
N GLY A 22 9.21 -3.83 -4.88
CA GLY A 22 10.62 -4.05 -5.23
C GLY A 22 10.86 -5.36 -6.00
N LYS A 23 9.92 -5.77 -6.84
CA LYS A 23 9.99 -7.04 -7.58
C LYS A 23 10.76 -6.86 -8.88
N ASN A 24 11.54 -7.88 -9.26
CA ASN A 24 12.32 -7.83 -10.49
C ASN A 24 11.40 -8.04 -11.72
N PRO A 25 11.29 -7.04 -12.63
CA PRO A 25 10.42 -7.13 -13.81
C PRO A 25 10.86 -8.21 -14.81
N LYS A 26 12.14 -8.60 -14.83
CA LYS A 26 12.67 -9.67 -15.70
C LYS A 26 12.29 -11.07 -15.23
N ARG A 27 11.95 -11.23 -13.95
CA ARG A 27 11.63 -12.53 -13.33
C ARG A 27 10.17 -12.66 -12.91
N THR A 28 9.47 -11.54 -12.79
CA THR A 28 8.09 -11.49 -12.31
C THR A 28 7.20 -11.14 -13.48
N VAL A 29 6.42 -12.12 -13.93
CA VAL A 29 5.55 -11.96 -15.10
C VAL A 29 4.10 -11.69 -14.72
N LEU A 30 3.40 -10.95 -15.57
CA LEU A 30 1.95 -10.81 -15.51
C LEU A 30 1.31 -12.11 -16.01
N SER A 31 1.23 -13.10 -15.12
CA SER A 31 0.61 -14.40 -15.43
C SER A 31 -0.88 -14.23 -15.73
N THR A 32 -1.46 -15.20 -16.44
CA THR A 32 -2.91 -15.24 -16.72
C THR A 32 -3.74 -15.16 -15.44
N LYS A 33 -3.28 -15.78 -14.35
CA LYS A 33 -3.96 -15.72 -13.04
C LYS A 33 -3.97 -14.31 -12.46
N ARG A 34 -2.81 -13.64 -12.42
CA ARG A 34 -2.69 -12.25 -11.93
C ARG A 34 -3.52 -11.29 -12.79
N ARG A 35 -3.42 -11.41 -14.12
CA ARG A 35 -4.23 -10.64 -15.07
C ARG A 35 -5.71 -10.78 -14.78
N ARG A 36 -6.20 -12.03 -14.67
CA ARG A 36 -7.61 -12.31 -14.39
C ARG A 36 -8.06 -11.69 -13.06
N LYS A 37 -7.27 -11.81 -12.00
CA LYS A 37 -7.60 -11.22 -10.69
C LYS A 37 -7.76 -9.70 -10.76
N ILE A 38 -6.85 -9.01 -11.45
CA ILE A 38 -6.98 -7.54 -11.66
C ILE A 38 -8.23 -7.25 -12.52
N GLU A 39 -8.42 -7.96 -13.62
CA GLU A 39 -9.55 -7.74 -14.53
C GLU A 39 -10.91 -7.99 -13.88
N ASP A 40 -11.00 -8.95 -12.97
CA ASP A 40 -12.22 -9.23 -12.22
C ASP A 40 -12.51 -8.10 -11.22
N ARG A 41 -11.48 -7.58 -10.53
CA ARG A 41 -11.62 -6.41 -9.64
C ARG A 41 -11.95 -5.11 -10.38
N LEU A 42 -11.47 -4.95 -11.62
CA LEU A 42 -11.83 -3.81 -12.47
C LEU A 42 -13.29 -3.82 -12.96
N LYS A 43 -14.03 -4.92 -12.77
CA LYS A 43 -15.46 -5.02 -13.10
C LYS A 43 -16.38 -4.77 -11.91
N GLU A 44 -15.82 -4.70 -10.71
CA GLU A 44 -16.61 -4.43 -9.51
C GLU A 44 -17.23 -3.03 -9.60
N GLY A 45 -18.34 -2.82 -8.91
CA GLY A 45 -19.14 -1.60 -8.99
C GLY A 45 -18.58 -0.39 -8.24
N TRP A 46 -17.26 -0.34 -7.98
CA TRP A 46 -16.62 0.82 -7.36
C TRP A 46 -16.56 2.00 -8.34
N ASP A 47 -16.65 3.22 -7.83
CA ASP A 47 -16.59 4.44 -8.66
C ASP A 47 -15.24 4.58 -9.39
N ASP A 48 -14.14 4.24 -8.72
CA ASP A 48 -12.79 4.23 -9.27
C ASP A 48 -12.06 2.91 -8.94
N PRO A 49 -12.28 1.85 -9.73
CA PRO A 49 -11.73 0.53 -9.44
C PRO A 49 -10.20 0.48 -9.67
N GLU A 50 -9.63 1.33 -10.53
CA GLU A 50 -8.18 1.43 -10.70
C GLU A 50 -7.54 1.98 -9.42
N ARG A 51 -8.10 3.05 -8.85
CA ARG A 51 -7.64 3.63 -7.59
C ARG A 51 -7.79 2.65 -6.43
N MET A 52 -8.93 1.94 -6.33
CA MET A 52 -9.16 0.91 -5.31
C MET A 52 -8.05 -0.13 -5.29
N ILE A 53 -7.71 -0.71 -6.45
CA ILE A 53 -6.66 -1.73 -6.53
C ILE A 53 -5.28 -1.13 -6.20
N ARG A 54 -5.00 0.09 -6.67
CA ARG A 54 -3.74 0.79 -6.38
C ARG A 54 -3.57 1.05 -4.89
N ASP A 55 -4.61 1.48 -4.20
CA ASP A 55 -4.56 1.78 -2.78
C ASP A 55 -4.52 0.49 -1.94
N ALA A 56 -5.16 -0.60 -2.40
CA ALA A 56 -4.98 -1.93 -1.80
C ALA A 56 -3.52 -2.42 -1.90
N ILE A 57 -2.84 -2.19 -3.02
CA ILE A 57 -1.41 -2.53 -3.17
C ILE A 57 -0.56 -1.77 -2.15
N LYS A 58 -0.79 -0.46 -1.97
CA LYS A 58 -0.10 0.34 -0.95
C LYS A 58 -0.44 -0.12 0.46
N GLY A 59 -1.72 -0.40 0.70
CA GLY A 59 -2.20 -1.04 1.91
C GLY A 59 -1.34 -2.24 2.24
N CYS A 60 -1.33 -3.26 1.38
CA CYS A 60 -0.47 -4.45 1.49
C CYS A 60 0.98 -4.10 1.86
N TYR A 61 1.59 -3.16 1.13
CA TYR A 61 2.96 -2.68 1.39
C TYR A 61 3.18 -2.12 2.79
N HIS A 62 2.21 -1.46 3.40
CA HIS A 62 2.33 -0.91 4.75
C HIS A 62 2.15 -1.96 5.87
N SER A 63 1.81 -3.22 5.57
CA SER A 63 1.73 -4.25 6.62
C SER A 63 3.05 -4.96 6.78
N ASP A 64 3.59 -4.90 8.00
CA ASP A 64 4.80 -5.65 8.32
C ASP A 64 4.60 -7.16 8.22
N PHE A 65 3.43 -7.67 8.61
CA PHE A 65 3.09 -9.08 8.41
C PHE A 65 3.15 -9.50 6.93
N HIS A 66 2.47 -8.75 6.04
CA HIS A 66 2.44 -9.08 4.61
C HIS A 66 3.80 -8.87 3.94
N MET A 67 4.57 -7.89 4.39
CA MET A 67 5.91 -7.64 3.89
C MET A 67 6.98 -8.48 4.59
N GLY A 68 6.61 -9.38 5.50
CA GLY A 68 7.54 -10.23 6.25
C GLY A 68 8.56 -9.44 7.09
N ARG A 69 8.23 -8.19 7.43
CA ARG A 69 9.03 -7.27 8.25
C ARG A 69 8.70 -7.45 9.74
N GLY A 70 9.55 -6.92 10.62
CA GLY A 70 9.33 -6.91 12.07
C GLY A 70 10.07 -8.00 12.85
N ARG A 71 10.09 -7.83 14.19
CA ARG A 71 10.94 -8.58 15.14
C ARG A 71 10.55 -10.05 15.30
N HIS A 72 9.28 -10.40 15.08
CA HIS A 72 8.75 -11.76 15.24
C HIS A 72 8.71 -12.56 13.94
N SER A 73 9.26 -12.03 12.84
CA SER A 73 9.29 -12.68 11.54
C SER A 73 10.37 -13.78 11.51
N SER A 74 10.11 -14.90 12.21
CA SER A 74 11.01 -16.08 12.18
C SER A 74 11.10 -16.71 10.80
N ARG A 75 10.14 -16.41 9.92
CA ARG A 75 10.14 -16.74 8.49
C ARG A 75 9.86 -15.44 7.72
N ARG A 76 10.86 -14.93 6.98
CA ARG A 76 10.79 -13.72 6.12
C ARG A 76 9.88 -13.91 4.89
N LYS A 77 8.77 -14.64 5.04
CA LYS A 77 7.86 -14.96 3.94
C LYS A 77 6.99 -13.73 3.66
N THR A 78 7.07 -13.26 2.43
CA THR A 78 6.23 -12.17 1.95
C THR A 78 4.91 -12.71 1.40
N TYR A 79 3.81 -12.07 1.78
CA TYR A 79 2.45 -12.33 1.35
C TYR A 79 1.91 -11.10 0.62
N ASN A 80 2.55 -10.79 -0.52
CA ASN A 80 2.23 -9.59 -1.29
C ASN A 80 1.93 -9.90 -2.76
N ASP A 81 1.44 -11.09 -3.07
CA ASP A 81 1.06 -11.43 -4.44
C ASP A 81 -0.27 -10.77 -4.85
N LEU A 82 -0.39 -10.37 -6.11
CA LEU A 82 -1.64 -9.84 -6.67
C LEU A 82 -2.78 -10.85 -6.58
N GLU A 83 -2.51 -12.15 -6.61
CA GLU A 83 -3.53 -13.19 -6.39
C GLU A 83 -4.14 -13.14 -4.98
N LEU A 84 -3.39 -12.65 -3.99
CA LEU A 84 -3.88 -12.41 -2.62
C LEU A 84 -4.55 -11.05 -2.51
N ILE A 85 -3.88 -9.98 -2.98
CA ILE A 85 -4.38 -8.61 -2.87
C ILE A 85 -5.72 -8.45 -3.61
N CYS A 86 -5.84 -9.03 -4.80
CA CYS A 86 -7.03 -8.97 -5.64
C CYS A 86 -7.90 -10.23 -5.54
N ARG A 87 -7.82 -11.00 -4.44
CA ARG A 87 -8.49 -12.30 -4.31
C ARG A 87 -9.99 -12.20 -4.56
N ASP A 88 -10.65 -11.28 -3.86
CA ASP A 88 -12.07 -10.91 -3.88
C ASP A 88 -12.19 -9.42 -3.50
N ALA A 89 -13.41 -8.88 -3.50
CA ALA A 89 -13.67 -7.49 -3.14
C ALA A 89 -13.30 -7.19 -1.68
N GLU A 90 -13.64 -8.09 -0.76
CA GLU A 90 -13.37 -7.96 0.68
C GLU A 90 -11.87 -7.77 0.97
N HIS A 91 -10.99 -8.53 0.31
CA HIS A 91 -9.54 -8.36 0.48
C HIS A 91 -9.06 -7.02 -0.04
N VAL A 92 -9.59 -6.54 -1.18
CA VAL A 92 -9.22 -5.23 -1.73
C VAL A 92 -9.65 -4.13 -0.75
N GLU A 93 -10.88 -4.18 -0.27
CA GLU A 93 -11.45 -3.21 0.68
C GLU A 93 -10.66 -3.20 1.99
N ALA A 94 -10.38 -4.37 2.57
CA ALA A 94 -9.58 -4.47 3.81
C ALA A 94 -8.16 -3.90 3.65
N PHE A 95 -7.53 -4.07 2.49
CA PHE A 95 -6.23 -3.44 2.23
C PHE A 95 -6.34 -1.93 2.02
N VAL A 96 -7.40 -1.43 1.38
CA VAL A 96 -7.66 0.01 1.23
C VAL A 96 -7.89 0.65 2.59
N GLU A 97 -8.74 0.06 3.44
CA GLU A 97 -8.99 0.57 4.80
C GLU A 97 -7.68 0.71 5.58
N ARG A 98 -6.80 -0.29 5.50
CA ARG A 98 -5.51 -0.23 6.16
C ARG A 98 -4.56 0.83 5.57
N TYR A 99 -4.69 1.14 4.28
CA TYR A 99 -3.96 2.26 3.68
C TYR A 99 -4.48 3.60 4.24
N ASP A 100 -5.79 3.76 4.34
CA ASP A 100 -6.42 4.96 4.88
C ASP A 100 -6.06 5.17 6.36
N GLU A 101 -6.04 4.11 7.17
CA GLU A 101 -5.56 4.14 8.54
C GLU A 101 -4.11 4.61 8.63
N HIS A 102 -3.23 4.07 7.79
CA HIS A 102 -1.83 4.50 7.73
C HIS A 102 -1.71 5.99 7.36
N GLN A 103 -2.53 6.49 6.41
CA GLN A 103 -2.55 7.91 6.07
C GLN A 103 -3.01 8.78 7.24
N LYS A 104 -4.04 8.36 7.98
CA LYS A 104 -4.53 9.08 9.18
C LYS A 104 -3.47 9.15 10.27
N GLN A 105 -2.79 8.04 10.57
CA GLN A 105 -1.72 7.99 11.57
C GLN A 105 -0.56 8.92 11.18
N HIS A 106 -0.14 8.90 9.91
CA HIS A 106 0.92 9.80 9.42
C HIS A 106 0.51 11.28 9.50
N ALA A 107 -0.74 11.60 9.18
CA ALA A 107 -1.26 12.96 9.28
C ALA A 107 -1.31 13.47 10.74
N GLN A 108 -1.67 12.62 11.70
CA GLN A 108 -1.69 12.95 13.12
C GLN A 108 -0.28 13.15 13.70
N HIS A 109 0.69 12.37 13.26
CA HIS A 109 2.09 12.53 13.70
C HIS A 109 2.72 13.83 13.17
N LEU A 110 2.37 14.26 11.96
CA LEU A 110 2.85 15.53 11.39
C LEU A 110 2.31 16.75 12.16
N THR A 111 1.17 16.65 12.84
CA THR A 111 0.63 17.73 13.68
C THR A 111 1.28 17.78 15.07
N ASP A 112 1.75 16.64 15.59
CA ASP A 112 2.40 16.57 16.90
C ASP A 112 3.86 17.04 16.87
N ASP A 113 4.60 16.76 15.77
CA ASP A 113 5.99 17.24 15.62
C ASP A 113 6.09 18.75 15.33
N GLN A 114 5.01 19.42 14.92
CA GLN A 114 4.94 20.89 14.84
C GLN A 114 4.50 21.56 16.15
N ALA A 115 4.15 20.80 17.19
CA ALA A 115 3.66 21.32 18.47
C ALA A 115 4.75 21.47 19.56
N TYR A 116 6.03 21.26 19.24
CA TYR A 116 7.15 21.54 20.17
C TYR A 116 8.00 22.74 19.75
N PRO A 117 7.61 23.98 20.13
CA PRO A 117 8.57 25.06 20.25
C PRO A 117 9.45 24.76 21.47
N TRP A 118 10.66 24.28 21.26
CA TRP A 118 11.66 24.14 22.34
C TRP A 118 12.18 25.51 22.83
N GLU A 119 11.71 26.64 22.30
CA GLU A 119 12.01 27.97 22.81
C GLU A 119 11.27 28.24 24.12
N GLY A 120 11.86 27.80 25.23
CA GLY A 120 11.31 28.11 26.56
C GLY A 120 12.17 27.78 27.78
N ARG A 121 13.37 27.19 27.64
CA ARG A 121 14.29 27.07 28.78
C ARG A 121 15.11 28.34 28.92
N THR A 122 14.52 29.39 29.50
CA THR A 122 15.28 30.52 30.02
C THR A 122 16.29 29.99 31.03
N LYS A 123 17.58 30.22 30.79
CA LYS A 123 18.62 30.07 31.80
C LYS A 123 18.35 31.09 32.92
N SER A 124 17.64 30.68 33.97
CA SER A 124 17.53 31.48 35.17
C SER A 124 18.84 31.40 35.95
N GLY A 125 19.61 32.48 35.88
CA GLY A 125 20.16 33.16 37.06
C GLY A 125 20.99 32.35 38.04
N THR A 126 22.30 32.59 37.96
CA THR A 126 23.25 32.77 39.06
C THR A 126 22.68 32.76 40.48
N ARG A 127 23.30 31.97 41.36
CA ARG A 127 23.42 32.36 42.78
C ARG A 127 24.84 32.10 43.26
N HIS A 128 25.36 33.14 43.90
CA HIS A 128 26.67 33.28 44.53
C HIS A 128 26.92 32.25 45.63
#